data_AF-A0A816IGM0-F1
#
_entry.id   AF-A0A816IGM0-F1
#
_cell.length_a   1.000
_cell.length_b   1.000
_cell.length_c   1.000
_cell.angle_alpha   90.00
_cell.angle_beta   90.00
_cell.angle_gamma   90.00
#
_symmetry.space_group_name_H-M   'P 1'
#
loop_
_entity.id
_entity.type
_entity.pdbx_description
1 polymer ?
#
loop_
_entity_poly.entity_id
_entity_poly.type
_entity_poly.pdbx_seq_one_letter_code
_entity_poly.pdbx_strand_id
1 'polypeptide(L)'
;MDFFKNLADSFVKEVVDPTVSFAEDSARTVAREVVDPTVSFAEDSARTVVREVVDPTVAFVEDSARTVAREVIDPTVSFAEDSAKTVVREVVDPTVAFVEDSARTVVREVIDPAVAFIETQFQRPRDVIEQEKILDNLLASNGSRFPGDDYHSPDRKNWMAHLSVEKLTLNKIVWPGTHDSATNGIGIDVVTRPLGECQTLSIYEQLVRGTRLLDVRVQEDRHICHGILASYKVDFVIDDVIRFLSETHSEIIILEIRTEYGHRDPPEFESYLTNKLGQFLIHQNDNLFNKSLSEILPKRLHYFFNLVGFIAPMLLHVAPPLVICIWKPRESPRPSRGGRLWNSDYLKDNWIDTDLPWTKFQSNMNHLKDQPSLSSRRFFYRVENTLTPQADNVVVWVRPVTDRIRRYARLFISRCIAEGCIDKLQIFSTDFIDEDFVDACVGLTYARINGRI
;
A
#
# COMPACT_ATOMS: atom_id res chain seq x y z
N MET A 1 -22.03 -1.90 22.97
CA MET A 1 -21.33 -1.09 24.01
C MET A 1 -20.21 -1.87 24.67
N ASP A 2 -20.36 -3.16 24.95
CA ASP A 2 -19.30 -3.96 25.60
C ASP A 2 -18.09 -4.30 24.72
N PHE A 3 -18.21 -4.25 23.37
CA PHE A 3 -17.08 -4.45 22.45
C PHE A 3 -16.08 -3.28 22.50
N PHE A 4 -16.56 -2.03 22.53
CA PHE A 4 -15.70 -0.84 22.65
C PHE A 4 -15.04 -0.76 24.04
N LYS A 5 -15.73 -1.24 25.08
CA LYS A 5 -15.17 -1.38 26.42
C LYS A 5 -14.06 -2.42 26.45
N ASN A 6 -14.26 -3.58 25.84
CA ASN A 6 -13.24 -4.63 25.74
C ASN A 6 -12.05 -4.24 24.84
N LEU A 7 -12.26 -3.43 23.80
CA LEU A 7 -11.19 -2.92 22.95
C LEU A 7 -10.36 -1.84 23.66
N ALA A 8 -11.02 -0.94 24.40
CA ALA A 8 -10.36 0.02 25.28
C ALA A 8 -9.60 -0.68 26.42
N ASP A 9 -10.22 -1.67 27.07
CA ASP A 9 -9.58 -2.48 28.11
C ASP A 9 -8.42 -3.32 27.54
N SER A 10 -8.51 -3.79 26.29
CA SER A 10 -7.43 -4.49 25.57
C SER A 10 -6.28 -3.55 25.20
N PHE A 11 -6.57 -2.32 24.80
CA PHE A 11 -5.58 -1.29 24.49
C PHE A 11 -4.85 -0.82 25.77
N VAL A 12 -5.59 -0.67 26.88
CA VAL A 12 -5.02 -0.45 28.22
C VAL A 12 -4.13 -1.64 28.60
N LYS A 13 -4.56 -2.89 28.34
CA LYS A 13 -3.75 -4.08 28.62
C LYS A 13 -2.53 -4.29 27.71
N GLU A 14 -2.54 -3.80 26.47
CA GLU A 14 -1.40 -3.96 25.55
C GLU A 14 -0.43 -2.80 25.59
N VAL A 15 -0.87 -1.60 25.97
CA VAL A 15 -0.06 -0.37 25.90
C VAL A 15 0.26 0.16 27.30
N VAL A 16 -0.69 0.11 28.23
CA VAL A 16 -0.52 0.61 29.60
C VAL A 16 0.11 -0.45 30.48
N ASP A 17 -0.34 -1.71 30.45
CA ASP A 17 0.24 -2.77 31.30
C ASP A 17 1.73 -3.03 31.05
N PRO A 18 2.28 -3.05 29.80
CA PRO A 18 3.72 -3.21 29.60
C PRO A 18 4.53 -2.00 30.05
N THR A 19 3.96 -0.79 29.92
CA THR A 19 4.59 0.46 30.35
C THR A 19 4.56 0.60 31.87
N VAL A 20 3.47 0.17 32.51
CA VAL A 20 3.32 0.04 33.97
C VAL A 20 4.22 -1.07 34.49
N SER A 21 4.31 -2.23 33.83
CA SER A 21 5.22 -3.31 34.23
C SER A 21 6.68 -2.91 34.05
N PHE A 22 7.02 -2.16 33.00
CA PHE A 22 8.36 -1.64 32.79
C PHE A 22 8.72 -0.57 33.83
N ALA A 23 7.78 0.33 34.17
CA ALA A 23 7.96 1.30 35.23
C ALA A 23 8.07 0.63 36.62
N GLU A 24 7.26 -0.40 36.90
CA GLU A 24 7.32 -1.20 38.13
C GLU A 24 8.60 -2.04 38.23
N ASP A 25 9.06 -2.65 37.13
CA ASP A 25 10.28 -3.44 37.09
C ASP A 25 11.53 -2.57 37.16
N SER A 26 11.53 -1.40 36.52
CA SER A 26 12.59 -0.38 36.65
C SER A 26 12.61 0.21 38.06
N ALA A 27 11.45 0.53 38.66
CA ALA A 27 11.37 0.96 40.05
C ALA A 27 11.82 -0.14 41.04
N ARG A 28 11.50 -1.42 40.77
CA ARG A 28 11.99 -2.58 41.55
C ARG A 28 13.49 -2.81 41.39
N THR A 29 14.05 -2.55 40.22
CA THR A 29 15.48 -2.70 39.94
C THR A 29 16.26 -1.61 40.67
N VAL A 30 15.79 -0.36 40.62
CA VAL A 30 16.32 0.75 41.44
C VAL A 30 16.18 0.45 42.93
N ALA A 31 15.06 -0.11 43.38
CA ALA A 31 14.87 -0.52 44.78
C ALA A 31 15.78 -1.69 45.21
N ARG A 32 16.24 -2.55 44.28
CA ARG A 32 17.13 -3.70 44.55
C ARG A 32 18.62 -3.34 44.49
N GLU A 33 19.02 -2.41 43.63
CA GLU A 33 20.41 -1.94 43.54
C GLU A 33 20.80 -0.98 44.68
N VAL A 34 19.84 -0.44 45.43
CA VAL A 34 20.05 0.47 46.57
C VAL A 34 20.06 -0.25 47.94
N VAL A 35 20.02 -1.59 47.98
CA VAL A 35 19.96 -2.31 49.26
C VAL A 35 21.33 -2.62 49.86
N ASP A 36 21.70 -1.82 50.87
CA ASP A 36 22.23 -2.35 52.14
C ASP A 36 21.57 -1.56 53.30
N PRO A 37 21.40 -2.14 54.50
CA PRO A 37 20.10 -2.38 55.08
C PRO A 37 19.80 -1.28 56.10
N THR A 38 19.25 -0.15 55.68
CA THR A 38 18.48 0.66 56.62
C THR A 38 17.45 1.48 55.87
N VAL A 39 16.31 1.61 56.53
CA VAL A 39 15.27 2.61 56.33
C VAL A 39 14.12 2.20 55.41
N SER A 40 13.05 1.79 56.09
CA SER A 40 11.65 1.70 55.64
C SER A 40 11.04 2.98 55.06
N PHE A 41 11.85 4.01 54.79
CA PHE A 41 11.43 5.32 54.27
C PHE A 41 11.45 5.35 52.73
N ALA A 42 12.31 4.56 52.09
CA ALA A 42 12.40 4.50 50.62
C ALA A 42 11.17 3.83 49.97
N GLU A 43 10.58 2.82 50.61
CA GLU A 43 9.32 2.21 50.15
C GLU A 43 8.14 3.19 50.23
N ASP A 44 8.09 4.00 51.29
CA ASP A 44 7.03 4.99 51.47
C ASP A 44 7.17 6.15 50.47
N SER A 45 8.39 6.59 50.16
CA SER A 45 8.63 7.58 49.10
C SER A 45 8.31 7.04 47.70
N ALA A 46 8.68 5.80 47.39
CA ALA A 46 8.34 5.17 46.11
C ALA A 46 6.81 4.99 45.95
N ARG A 47 6.11 4.57 47.01
CA ARG A 47 4.63 4.53 47.03
C ARG A 47 4.01 5.91 46.87
N THR A 48 4.64 6.95 47.41
CA THR A 48 4.17 8.32 47.30
C THR A 48 4.32 8.82 45.86
N VAL A 49 5.44 8.55 45.17
CA VAL A 49 5.62 8.89 43.75
C VAL A 49 4.62 8.17 42.85
N VAL A 50 4.35 6.88 43.12
CA VAL A 50 3.31 6.13 42.41
C VAL A 50 1.93 6.78 42.62
N ARG A 51 1.59 7.16 43.85
CA ARG A 51 0.29 7.79 44.16
C ARG A 51 0.13 9.23 43.70
N GLU A 52 1.19 10.04 43.73
CA GLU A 52 1.11 11.48 43.46
C GLU A 52 1.39 11.83 42.00
N VAL A 53 2.12 10.98 41.26
CA VAL A 53 2.51 11.27 39.87
C VAL A 53 1.93 10.25 38.90
N VAL A 54 1.99 8.95 39.22
CA VAL A 54 1.53 7.90 38.31
C VAL A 54 0.01 7.78 38.32
N ASP A 55 -0.63 7.72 39.49
CA ASP A 55 -2.11 7.58 39.58
C ASP A 55 -2.88 8.75 38.92
N PRO A 56 -2.48 10.04 39.08
CA PRO A 56 -3.16 11.14 38.39
C PRO A 56 -2.89 11.15 36.87
N THR A 57 -1.71 10.70 36.44
CA THR A 57 -1.38 10.58 35.02
C THR A 57 -2.17 9.44 34.37
N VAL A 58 -2.30 8.30 35.05
CA VAL A 58 -3.15 7.17 34.64
C VAL A 58 -4.62 7.61 34.58
N ALA A 59 -5.10 8.33 35.59
CA ALA A 59 -6.45 8.88 35.59
C ALA A 59 -6.68 9.90 34.46
N PHE A 60 -5.70 10.75 34.16
CA PHE A 60 -5.75 11.70 33.04
C PHE A 60 -5.74 11.01 31.67
N VAL A 61 -4.93 9.96 31.51
CA VAL A 61 -4.88 9.14 30.29
C VAL A 61 -6.18 8.36 30.12
N GLU A 62 -6.73 7.79 31.18
CA GLU A 62 -8.04 7.13 31.17
C GLU A 62 -9.17 8.11 30.83
N ASP A 63 -9.21 9.28 31.45
CA ASP A 63 -10.24 10.30 31.17
C ASP A 63 -10.07 10.91 29.78
N SER A 64 -8.83 11.09 29.29
CA SER A 64 -8.55 11.55 27.92
C SER A 64 -8.94 10.50 26.88
N ALA A 65 -8.59 9.24 27.09
CA ALA A 65 -9.00 8.13 26.22
C ALA A 65 -10.53 7.95 26.22
N ARG A 66 -11.17 8.15 27.37
CA ARG A 66 -12.64 8.11 27.52
C ARG A 66 -13.33 9.32 26.89
N THR A 67 -12.66 10.47 26.84
CA THR A 67 -13.12 11.69 26.16
C THR A 67 -12.96 11.54 24.64
N VAL A 68 -11.84 11.02 24.14
CA VAL A 68 -11.65 10.66 22.73
C VAL A 68 -12.67 9.61 22.28
N ALA A 69 -13.00 8.63 23.12
CA ALA A 69 -14.07 7.66 22.84
C ALA A 69 -15.48 8.28 22.82
N ARG A 70 -15.68 9.46 23.41
CA ARG A 70 -16.95 10.20 23.44
C ARG A 70 -17.03 11.32 22.40
N GLU A 71 -15.91 11.92 22.01
CA GLU A 71 -15.80 13.07 21.09
C GLU A 71 -15.57 12.70 19.62
N VAL A 72 -15.82 11.44 19.22
CA VAL A 72 -16.06 11.08 17.80
C VAL A 72 -17.34 11.75 17.24
N ILE A 73 -17.96 12.67 18.00
CA ILE A 73 -19.05 13.54 17.56
C ILE A 73 -18.73 14.99 17.99
N ASP A 74 -18.39 15.81 17.00
CA ASP A 74 -18.22 17.27 16.96
C ASP A 74 -16.92 17.91 17.50
N PRO A 75 -16.35 18.93 16.80
CA PRO A 75 -14.99 19.42 17.05
C PRO A 75 -15.01 20.67 17.94
N THR A 76 -14.35 20.64 19.09
CA THR A 76 -13.91 21.88 19.77
C THR A 76 -12.58 21.68 20.48
N VAL A 77 -11.50 21.68 19.69
CA VAL A 77 -10.11 21.66 20.18
C VAL A 77 -9.72 23.07 20.63
N SER A 78 -10.08 23.44 21.86
CA SER A 78 -9.54 24.67 22.48
C SER A 78 -9.23 24.52 23.97
N PHE A 79 -9.54 23.39 24.60
CA PHE A 79 -9.40 23.22 26.06
C PHE A 79 -8.15 22.42 26.47
N ALA A 80 -7.62 21.56 25.59
CA ALA A 80 -6.49 20.68 25.89
C ALA A 80 -5.15 21.42 26.01
N GLU A 81 -4.98 22.54 25.29
CA GLU A 81 -3.70 23.25 25.19
C GLU A 81 -3.37 24.07 26.46
N ASP A 82 -4.38 24.59 27.15
CA ASP A 82 -4.22 25.37 28.38
C ASP A 82 -3.95 24.49 29.61
N SER A 83 -4.44 23.25 29.62
CA SER A 83 -4.24 22.33 30.74
C SER A 83 -2.82 21.74 30.77
N ALA A 84 -2.22 21.47 29.61
CA ALA A 84 -0.84 20.97 29.51
C ALA A 84 0.21 21.97 30.02
N LYS A 85 -0.05 23.28 29.87
CA LYS A 85 0.86 24.35 30.34
C LYS A 85 0.87 24.52 31.86
N THR A 86 -0.21 24.14 32.55
CA THR A 86 -0.33 24.31 34.00
C THR A 86 0.50 23.29 34.79
N VAL A 87 0.60 22.04 34.29
CA VAL A 87 1.33 20.95 34.97
C VAL A 87 2.85 21.22 35.02
N VAL A 88 3.42 21.85 33.99
CA VAL A 88 4.86 22.16 33.93
C VAL A 88 5.29 23.18 34.99
N ARG A 89 4.36 23.97 35.53
CA ARG A 89 4.70 25.14 36.37
C ARG A 89 4.62 24.89 37.88
N GLU A 90 3.93 23.83 38.33
CA GLU A 90 3.76 23.55 39.76
C GLU A 90 4.67 22.46 40.33
N VAL A 91 5.40 21.71 39.49
CA VAL A 91 6.23 20.57 39.93
C VAL A 91 7.72 20.91 40.06
N VAL A 92 8.16 22.11 39.61
CA VAL A 92 9.57 22.50 39.68
C VAL A 92 9.82 23.47 40.83
N ASP A 93 10.32 22.87 41.91
CA ASP A 93 10.96 23.39 43.14
C ASP A 93 10.10 23.73 44.38
N PRO A 94 10.52 23.35 45.61
CA PRO A 94 11.85 22.85 46.03
C PRO A 94 11.83 21.52 46.85
N THR A 95 12.88 20.67 46.76
CA THR A 95 13.64 20.07 47.89
C THR A 95 14.79 19.15 47.40
N VAL A 96 15.99 19.74 47.32
CA VAL A 96 17.31 19.22 47.77
C VAL A 96 17.79 17.81 47.31
N ALA A 97 18.57 17.83 46.22
CA ALA A 97 19.94 17.30 46.08
C ALA A 97 20.31 15.81 46.33
N PHE A 98 19.37 14.88 46.52
CA PHE A 98 19.62 13.43 46.34
C PHE A 98 18.64 12.77 45.35
N VAL A 99 17.65 13.54 44.89
CA VAL A 99 16.55 13.08 44.02
C VAL A 99 16.81 13.42 42.54
N GLU A 100 17.92 14.09 42.23
CA GLU A 100 18.18 14.56 40.88
C GLU A 100 18.41 13.44 39.86
N ASP A 101 19.13 12.38 40.20
CA ASP A 101 19.41 11.31 39.23
C ASP A 101 18.20 10.40 39.03
N SER A 102 17.53 9.94 40.10
CA SER A 102 16.34 9.09 39.96
C SER A 102 15.14 9.82 39.34
N ALA A 103 14.89 11.09 39.70
CA ALA A 103 13.83 11.87 39.05
C ALA A 103 14.17 12.17 37.59
N ARG A 104 15.45 12.43 37.27
CA ARG A 104 15.91 12.63 35.89
C ARG A 104 15.85 11.33 35.08
N THR A 105 16.03 10.17 35.70
CA THR A 105 15.81 8.85 35.07
C THR A 105 14.33 8.61 34.82
N VAL A 106 13.44 8.82 35.79
CA VAL A 106 11.98 8.66 35.58
C VAL A 106 11.45 9.64 34.52
N VAL A 107 11.92 10.88 34.53
CA VAL A 107 11.59 11.87 33.50
C VAL A 107 12.07 11.38 32.13
N ARG A 108 13.33 10.97 31.98
CA ARG A 108 13.89 10.57 30.67
C ARG A 108 13.40 9.22 30.15
N GLU A 109 13.19 8.25 31.02
CA GLU A 109 12.90 6.87 30.63
C GLU A 109 11.40 6.59 30.54
N VAL A 110 10.56 7.36 31.23
CA VAL A 110 9.11 7.09 31.31
C VAL A 110 8.28 8.29 30.85
N ILE A 111 8.52 9.49 31.39
CA ILE A 111 7.71 10.68 31.07
C ILE A 111 8.00 11.18 29.66
N ASP A 112 9.27 11.35 29.29
CA ASP A 112 9.67 11.88 27.97
C ASP A 112 9.14 10.97 26.84
N PRO A 113 9.24 9.62 26.89
CA PRO A 113 8.63 8.76 25.88
C PRO A 113 7.10 8.80 25.87
N ALA A 114 6.45 8.88 27.03
CA ALA A 114 4.99 8.94 27.12
C ALA A 114 4.44 10.27 26.59
N VAL A 115 5.08 11.39 26.94
CA VAL A 115 4.75 12.72 26.42
C VAL A 115 5.01 12.76 24.92
N ALA A 116 6.15 12.26 24.45
CA ALA A 116 6.44 12.16 23.02
C ALA A 116 5.38 11.32 22.28
N PHE A 117 4.95 10.19 22.86
CA PHE A 117 3.89 9.36 22.29
C PHE A 117 2.54 10.09 22.23
N ILE A 118 2.14 10.78 23.30
CA ILE A 118 0.88 11.57 23.30
C ILE A 118 0.97 12.72 22.30
N GLU A 119 2.10 13.42 22.24
CA GLU A 119 2.34 14.48 21.25
C GLU A 119 2.22 13.95 19.82
N THR A 120 2.76 12.77 19.51
CA THR A 120 2.61 12.16 18.17
C THR A 120 1.16 11.80 17.87
N GLN A 121 0.38 11.34 18.86
CA GLN A 121 -1.05 11.03 18.67
C GLN A 121 -1.89 12.25 18.25
N PHE A 122 -1.52 13.47 18.65
CA PHE A 122 -2.21 14.70 18.23
C PHE A 122 -1.53 15.40 17.05
N GLN A 123 -0.21 15.27 16.90
CA GLN A 123 0.51 15.89 15.80
C GLN A 123 0.20 15.20 14.47
N ARG A 124 0.19 13.85 14.44
CA ARG A 124 0.01 13.11 13.19
C ARG A 124 -1.35 13.38 12.51
N PRO A 125 -2.50 13.41 13.21
CA PRO A 125 -3.77 13.79 12.59
C PRO A 125 -3.77 15.22 12.04
N ARG A 126 -3.09 16.16 12.71
CA ARG A 126 -2.95 17.55 12.22
C ARG A 126 -2.13 17.59 10.94
N ASP A 127 -1.00 16.88 10.89
CA ASP A 127 -0.16 16.78 9.70
C ASP A 127 -0.93 16.18 8.52
N VAL A 128 -1.72 15.11 8.76
CA VAL A 128 -2.58 14.51 7.74
C VAL A 128 -3.56 15.53 7.17
N ILE A 129 -4.31 16.23 8.03
CA ILE A 129 -5.29 17.24 7.61
C ILE A 129 -4.62 18.38 6.84
N GLU A 130 -3.46 18.85 7.29
CA GLU A 130 -2.70 19.89 6.61
C GLU A 130 -2.28 19.42 5.20
N GLN A 131 -1.78 18.20 5.08
CA GLN A 131 -1.36 17.65 3.79
C GLN A 131 -2.53 17.38 2.83
N GLU A 132 -3.68 16.94 3.34
CA GLU A 132 -4.90 16.86 2.53
C GLU A 132 -5.32 18.23 2.02
N LYS A 133 -5.27 19.27 2.86
CA LYS A 133 -5.55 20.65 2.44
C LYS A 133 -4.59 21.13 1.36
N ILE A 134 -3.31 20.76 1.42
CA ILE A 134 -2.33 21.09 0.36
C ILE A 134 -2.79 20.48 -0.97
N LEU A 135 -3.19 19.20 -0.99
CA LEU A 135 -3.65 18.53 -2.20
C LEU A 135 -5.00 19.05 -2.69
N ASP A 136 -5.93 19.37 -1.79
CA ASP A 136 -7.21 20.00 -2.15
C ASP A 136 -7.02 21.38 -2.77
N ASN A 137 -6.15 22.20 -2.18
CA ASN A 137 -5.80 23.51 -2.74
C ASN A 137 -5.13 23.36 -4.10
N LEU A 138 -4.20 22.41 -4.25
CA LEU A 138 -3.54 22.12 -5.53
C LEU A 138 -4.54 21.65 -6.60
N LEU A 139 -5.50 20.80 -6.22
CA LEU A 139 -6.58 20.36 -7.10
C LEU A 139 -7.46 21.54 -7.53
N ALA A 140 -7.83 22.42 -6.58
CA ALA A 140 -8.65 23.60 -6.86
C ALA A 140 -7.94 24.62 -7.75
N SER A 141 -6.64 24.84 -7.56
CA SER A 141 -5.87 25.84 -8.31
C SER A 141 -5.44 25.37 -9.71
N ASN A 142 -5.15 24.07 -9.87
CA ASN A 142 -4.58 23.54 -11.11
C ASN A 142 -5.54 22.66 -11.91
N GLY A 143 -6.55 22.10 -11.25
CA GLY A 143 -7.45 21.12 -11.85
C GLY A 143 -6.79 19.75 -12.10
N SER A 144 -7.62 18.80 -12.48
CA SER A 144 -7.25 17.41 -12.75
C SER A 144 -7.43 17.00 -14.22
N ARG A 145 -7.62 17.99 -15.12
CA ARG A 145 -7.80 17.74 -16.55
C ARG A 145 -6.47 17.49 -17.25
N PHE A 146 -6.48 16.60 -18.22
CA PHE A 146 -5.34 16.26 -19.08
C PHE A 146 -5.84 15.72 -20.42
N PRO A 147 -5.04 15.73 -21.50
CA PRO A 147 -5.49 15.18 -22.77
C PRO A 147 -5.93 13.71 -22.63
N GLY A 148 -7.18 13.43 -23.02
CA GLY A 148 -7.80 12.11 -22.93
C GLY A 148 -8.50 11.82 -21.59
N ASP A 149 -8.57 12.78 -20.67
CA ASP A 149 -9.30 12.63 -19.40
C ASP A 149 -10.81 12.37 -19.56
N ASP A 150 -11.37 12.77 -20.71
CA ASP A 150 -12.75 12.58 -21.14
C ASP A 150 -13.01 11.27 -21.88
N TYR A 151 -11.96 10.48 -22.16
CA TYR A 151 -12.10 9.20 -22.82
C TYR A 151 -12.56 8.14 -21.82
N HIS A 152 -13.67 7.48 -22.17
CA HIS A 152 -14.17 6.31 -21.46
C HIS A 152 -14.27 5.14 -22.44
N SER A 153 -13.69 4.01 -22.09
CA SER A 153 -13.82 2.80 -22.92
C SER A 153 -15.26 2.29 -22.85
N PRO A 154 -15.89 1.94 -23.99
CA PRO A 154 -17.25 1.38 -23.98
C PRO A 154 -17.30 -0.02 -23.35
N ASP A 155 -16.15 -0.70 -23.26
CA ASP A 155 -15.99 -1.98 -22.58
C ASP A 155 -14.62 -2.03 -21.90
N ARG A 156 -14.60 -1.80 -20.59
CA ARG A 156 -13.37 -1.84 -19.78
C ARG A 156 -12.75 -3.24 -19.71
N LYS A 157 -13.53 -4.31 -19.92
CA LYS A 157 -12.97 -5.66 -19.97
C LYS A 157 -12.07 -5.84 -21.20
N ASN A 158 -12.37 -5.17 -22.32
CA ASN A 158 -11.65 -5.28 -23.59
C ASN A 158 -11.06 -3.94 -24.05
N TRP A 159 -10.63 -3.08 -23.12
CA TRP A 159 -10.26 -1.71 -23.47
C TRP A 159 -9.07 -1.63 -24.44
N MET A 160 -8.11 -2.56 -24.41
CA MET A 160 -6.99 -2.54 -25.37
C MET A 160 -7.47 -2.85 -26.79
N ALA A 161 -8.46 -3.73 -26.94
CA ALA A 161 -9.09 -4.03 -28.24
C ALA A 161 -9.84 -2.82 -28.83
N HIS A 162 -10.39 -1.95 -27.97
CA HIS A 162 -11.06 -0.71 -28.37
C HIS A 162 -10.10 0.44 -28.66
N LEU A 163 -8.82 0.27 -28.32
CA LEU A 163 -7.74 1.10 -28.82
C LEU A 163 -7.20 0.55 -30.15
N SER A 164 -6.54 1.39 -30.93
CA SER A 164 -5.86 0.94 -32.15
C SER A 164 -4.64 0.10 -31.78
N VAL A 165 -4.79 -1.23 -31.75
CA VAL A 165 -3.72 -2.21 -31.39
C VAL A 165 -2.46 -2.08 -32.24
N GLU A 166 -2.57 -1.52 -33.44
CA GLU A 166 -1.44 -1.20 -34.33
C GLU A 166 -0.63 0.00 -33.85
N LYS A 167 -1.28 0.99 -33.22
CA LYS A 167 -0.64 2.19 -32.67
C LYS A 167 -0.24 2.03 -31.20
N LEU A 168 -0.85 1.06 -30.51
CA LEU A 168 -0.64 0.80 -29.10
C LEU A 168 0.67 0.03 -28.90
N THR A 169 1.77 0.77 -28.69
CA THR A 169 3.07 0.20 -28.33
C THR A 169 3.16 -0.01 -26.82
N LEU A 170 3.85 -1.08 -26.40
CA LEU A 170 3.93 -1.49 -24.99
C LEU A 170 4.45 -0.38 -24.06
N ASN A 171 5.39 0.45 -24.54
CA ASN A 171 5.91 1.60 -23.79
C ASN A 171 4.93 2.77 -23.66
N LYS A 172 3.96 2.94 -24.56
CA LYS A 172 2.99 4.04 -24.50
C LYS A 172 1.84 3.76 -23.54
N ILE A 173 1.61 2.50 -23.19
CA ILE A 173 0.55 2.10 -22.27
C ILE A 173 0.82 2.65 -20.87
N VAL A 174 -0.21 3.26 -20.29
CA VAL A 174 -0.31 3.54 -18.86
C VAL A 174 -1.11 2.42 -18.23
N TRP A 175 -0.44 1.49 -17.57
CA TRP A 175 -1.03 0.30 -16.98
C TRP A 175 -1.77 0.68 -15.69
N PRO A 176 -3.11 0.55 -15.65
CA PRO A 176 -3.84 0.63 -14.39
C PRO A 176 -3.46 -0.62 -13.57
N GLY A 177 -2.84 -0.39 -12.41
CA GLY A 177 -2.37 -1.46 -11.54
C GLY A 177 -3.04 -1.47 -10.17
N THR A 178 -2.95 -2.60 -9.50
CA THR A 178 -3.44 -2.80 -8.14
C THR A 178 -2.30 -3.24 -7.23
N HIS A 179 -2.14 -2.51 -6.12
CA HIS A 179 -1.24 -2.91 -5.05
C HIS A 179 -1.90 -4.04 -4.23
N ASP A 180 -1.11 -5.04 -3.84
CA ASP A 180 -1.52 -6.22 -3.07
C ASP A 180 -2.86 -6.78 -3.51
N SER A 181 -2.88 -7.14 -4.80
CA SER A 181 -4.09 -7.37 -5.61
C SER A 181 -4.98 -8.48 -5.05
N ALA A 182 -4.40 -9.49 -4.42
CA ALA A 182 -5.11 -10.68 -3.94
C ALA A 182 -5.54 -10.62 -2.47
N THR A 183 -5.62 -9.42 -1.87
CA THR A 183 -5.96 -9.23 -0.45
C THR A 183 -7.45 -9.20 -0.12
N ASN A 184 -8.34 -9.40 -1.10
CA ASN A 184 -9.80 -9.40 -0.91
C ASN A 184 -10.35 -10.48 0.02
N GLY A 185 -9.55 -11.49 0.34
CA GLY A 185 -9.87 -12.53 1.33
C GLY A 185 -8.91 -12.55 2.52
N ILE A 186 -8.04 -11.56 2.67
CA ILE A 186 -6.95 -11.58 3.64
C ILE A 186 -7.47 -11.61 5.08
N GLY A 187 -6.83 -12.41 5.94
CA GLY A 187 -7.13 -12.45 7.37
C GLY A 187 -8.57 -12.83 7.71
N ILE A 188 -8.95 -12.53 8.95
CA ILE A 188 -10.30 -12.77 9.49
C ILE A 188 -11.15 -11.54 9.22
N ASP A 189 -12.35 -11.77 8.67
CA ASP A 189 -13.30 -10.71 8.36
C ASP A 189 -13.57 -9.81 9.58
N VAL A 190 -13.61 -8.49 9.36
CA VAL A 190 -13.79 -7.44 10.37
C VAL A 190 -12.69 -7.34 11.44
N VAL A 191 -11.93 -8.40 11.72
CA VAL A 191 -10.93 -8.44 12.79
C VAL A 191 -9.56 -8.00 12.29
N THR A 192 -8.95 -8.80 11.41
CA THR A 192 -7.58 -8.53 10.91
C THR A 192 -7.56 -8.11 9.46
N ARG A 193 -8.62 -8.41 8.68
CA ARG A 193 -8.74 -7.99 7.28
C ARG A 193 -8.56 -6.49 7.08
N PRO A 194 -9.21 -5.59 7.85
CA PRO A 194 -9.06 -4.14 7.62
C PRO A 194 -7.63 -3.61 7.76
N LEU A 195 -6.73 -4.37 8.40
CA LEU A 195 -5.32 -4.01 8.61
C LEU A 195 -4.43 -4.34 7.41
N GLY A 196 -4.90 -5.16 6.48
CA GLY A 196 -4.10 -5.60 5.33
C GLY A 196 -4.87 -5.78 4.02
N GLU A 197 -6.15 -5.44 3.98
CA GLU A 197 -6.96 -5.47 2.78
C GLU A 197 -6.66 -4.24 1.92
N CYS A 198 -6.04 -4.46 0.77
CA CYS A 198 -5.75 -3.44 -0.24
C CYS A 198 -6.76 -3.47 -1.39
N GLN A 199 -7.47 -4.58 -1.59
CA GLN A 199 -8.52 -4.71 -2.61
C GLN A 199 -9.73 -5.45 -2.03
N THR A 200 -10.94 -5.08 -2.44
CA THR A 200 -12.16 -5.85 -2.10
C THR A 200 -12.65 -6.74 -3.25
N LEU A 201 -12.17 -6.49 -4.47
CA LEU A 201 -12.54 -7.26 -5.65
C LEU A 201 -11.65 -8.51 -5.79
N SER A 202 -12.20 -9.59 -6.33
CA SER A 202 -11.41 -10.70 -6.84
C SER A 202 -10.48 -10.26 -7.99
N ILE A 203 -9.48 -11.08 -8.31
CA ILE A 203 -8.57 -10.82 -9.42
C ILE A 203 -9.33 -10.73 -10.74
N TYR A 204 -10.28 -11.63 -10.98
CA TYR A 204 -11.11 -11.58 -12.18
C TYR A 204 -11.93 -10.27 -12.27
N GLU A 205 -12.54 -9.83 -11.17
CA GLU A 205 -13.31 -8.57 -11.14
C GLU A 205 -12.43 -7.34 -11.36
N GLN A 206 -11.21 -7.32 -10.81
CA GLN A 206 -10.22 -6.26 -11.08
C GLN A 206 -9.88 -6.20 -12.57
N LEU A 207 -9.65 -7.35 -13.21
CA LEU A 207 -9.37 -7.44 -14.64
C LEU A 207 -10.57 -7.01 -15.50
N VAL A 208 -11.79 -7.41 -15.14
CA VAL A 208 -13.03 -6.96 -15.81
C VAL A 208 -13.21 -5.45 -15.68
N ARG A 209 -12.86 -4.87 -14.52
CA ARG A 209 -12.90 -3.42 -14.30
C ARG A 209 -11.88 -2.65 -15.15
N GLY A 210 -10.84 -3.32 -15.65
CA GLY A 210 -9.85 -2.76 -16.59
C GLY A 210 -8.42 -2.74 -16.08
N THR A 211 -8.16 -3.30 -14.88
CA THR A 211 -6.81 -3.49 -14.34
C THR A 211 -5.97 -4.36 -15.28
N ARG A 212 -4.71 -4.00 -15.50
CA ARG A 212 -3.78 -4.78 -16.34
C ARG A 212 -2.41 -5.01 -15.70
N LEU A 213 -2.21 -4.51 -14.48
CA LEU A 213 -1.07 -4.90 -13.65
C LEU A 213 -1.55 -5.40 -12.29
N LEU A 214 -1.15 -6.62 -11.92
CA LEU A 214 -1.48 -7.25 -10.65
C LEU A 214 -0.20 -7.45 -9.84
N ASP A 215 -0.19 -6.99 -8.60
CA ASP A 215 0.84 -7.27 -7.59
C ASP A 215 0.35 -8.39 -6.65
N VAL A 216 0.95 -9.56 -6.74
CA VAL A 216 0.55 -10.75 -5.99
C VAL A 216 1.69 -11.20 -5.09
N ARG A 217 1.41 -11.35 -3.80
CA ARG A 217 2.41 -11.75 -2.81
C ARG A 217 2.11 -13.13 -2.24
N VAL A 218 3.13 -13.96 -2.15
CA VAL A 218 3.02 -15.37 -1.72
C VAL A 218 4.02 -15.72 -0.62
N GLN A 219 3.69 -16.76 0.14
CA GLN A 219 4.57 -17.41 1.12
C GLN A 219 4.90 -18.86 0.72
N GLU A 220 5.75 -19.53 1.50
CA GLU A 220 6.34 -20.86 1.21
C GLU A 220 5.32 -21.92 0.76
N ASP A 221 4.13 -21.94 1.34
CA ASP A 221 3.10 -22.92 1.00
C ASP A 221 2.19 -22.49 -0.16
N ARG A 222 2.52 -21.40 -0.87
CA ARG A 222 1.76 -20.79 -1.97
C ARG A 222 0.43 -20.15 -1.57
N HIS A 223 0.20 -19.86 -0.28
CA HIS A 223 -0.87 -18.94 0.09
C HIS A 223 -0.54 -17.52 -0.31
N ILE A 224 -1.57 -16.76 -0.65
CA ILE A 224 -1.50 -15.31 -0.71
C ILE A 224 -1.28 -14.78 0.71
N CYS A 225 -0.39 -13.81 0.87
CA CYS A 225 -0.13 -13.17 2.15
C CYS A 225 0.16 -11.68 2.02
N HIS A 226 0.02 -10.97 3.14
CA HIS A 226 0.42 -9.58 3.32
C HIS A 226 0.93 -9.43 4.76
N GLY A 227 2.24 -9.25 4.92
CA GLY A 227 2.92 -9.43 6.20
C GLY A 227 2.63 -10.82 6.79
N ILE A 228 2.12 -10.84 8.03
CA ILE A 228 1.77 -12.09 8.73
C ILE A 228 0.39 -12.63 8.37
N LEU A 229 -0.44 -11.84 7.66
CA LEU A 229 -1.78 -12.26 7.29
C LEU A 229 -1.70 -13.15 6.06
N ALA A 230 -2.49 -14.23 6.06
CA ALA A 230 -2.61 -15.13 4.93
C ALA A 230 -4.07 -15.22 4.47
N SER A 231 -4.24 -15.72 3.25
CA SER A 231 -5.53 -15.88 2.57
C SER A 231 -5.55 -17.21 1.83
N TYR A 232 -6.31 -17.30 0.73
CA TYR A 232 -6.41 -18.45 -0.16
C TYR A 232 -5.12 -18.74 -0.96
N LYS A 233 -5.07 -19.90 -1.63
CA LYS A 233 -3.93 -20.32 -2.46
C LYS A 233 -3.80 -19.50 -3.73
N VAL A 234 -2.58 -19.28 -4.20
CA VAL A 234 -2.31 -18.60 -5.47
C VAL A 234 -2.97 -19.26 -6.68
N ASP A 235 -3.32 -20.56 -6.61
CA ASP A 235 -4.08 -21.24 -7.66
C ASP A 235 -5.36 -20.47 -8.06
N PHE A 236 -6.09 -19.88 -7.11
CA PHE A 236 -7.29 -19.08 -7.41
C PHE A 236 -6.98 -17.81 -8.22
N VAL A 237 -5.85 -17.14 -7.92
CA VAL A 237 -5.37 -15.98 -8.69
C VAL A 237 -5.04 -16.40 -10.12
N ILE A 238 -4.33 -17.53 -10.27
CA ILE A 238 -3.92 -18.04 -11.58
C ILE A 238 -5.14 -18.46 -12.40
N ASP A 239 -6.12 -19.12 -11.78
CA ASP A 239 -7.37 -19.52 -12.43
C ASP A 239 -8.18 -18.31 -12.89
N ASP A 240 -8.27 -17.25 -12.09
CA ASP A 240 -8.92 -15.99 -12.47
C ASP A 240 -8.24 -15.30 -13.65
N VAL A 241 -6.90 -15.28 -13.66
CA VAL A 241 -6.10 -14.75 -14.79
C VAL A 241 -6.35 -15.59 -16.05
N ILE A 242 -6.27 -16.92 -15.96
CA ILE A 242 -6.52 -17.82 -17.10
C ILE A 242 -7.94 -17.65 -17.62
N ARG A 243 -8.94 -17.52 -16.73
CA ARG A 243 -10.32 -17.27 -17.11
C ARG A 243 -10.43 -15.98 -17.91
N PHE A 244 -9.89 -14.88 -17.41
CA PHE A 244 -9.92 -13.59 -18.12
C PHE A 244 -9.26 -13.68 -19.50
N LEU A 245 -8.11 -14.35 -19.60
CA LEU A 245 -7.42 -14.60 -20.86
C LEU A 245 -8.26 -15.47 -21.80
N SER A 246 -8.97 -16.47 -21.31
CA SER A 246 -9.84 -17.29 -22.17
C SER A 246 -11.04 -16.52 -22.75
N GLU A 247 -11.41 -15.40 -22.13
CA GLU A 247 -12.58 -14.60 -22.48
C GLU A 247 -12.24 -13.32 -23.26
N THR A 248 -10.96 -13.04 -23.53
CA THR A 248 -10.47 -11.82 -24.18
C THR A 248 -9.49 -12.12 -25.33
N HIS A 249 -9.20 -11.14 -26.17
CA HIS A 249 -8.52 -11.38 -27.46
C HIS A 249 -7.32 -10.47 -27.76
N SER A 250 -7.23 -9.33 -27.08
CA SER A 250 -6.20 -8.31 -27.37
C SER A 250 -5.61 -7.72 -26.10
N GLU A 251 -5.91 -8.34 -24.96
CA GLU A 251 -5.48 -7.87 -23.66
C GLU A 251 -4.13 -8.50 -23.31
N ILE A 252 -3.27 -7.70 -22.68
CA ILE A 252 -2.02 -8.15 -22.09
C ILE A 252 -2.09 -7.84 -20.60
N ILE A 253 -1.71 -8.78 -19.74
CA ILE A 253 -1.60 -8.58 -18.30
C ILE A 253 -0.12 -8.57 -17.90
N ILE A 254 0.26 -7.65 -17.02
CA ILE A 254 1.49 -7.75 -16.24
C ILE A 254 1.13 -8.39 -14.91
N LEU A 255 1.55 -9.63 -14.71
CA LEU A 255 1.35 -10.36 -13.46
C LEU A 255 2.67 -10.36 -12.70
N GLU A 256 2.78 -9.49 -11.72
CA GLU A 256 3.86 -9.53 -10.75
C GLU A 256 3.51 -10.53 -9.65
N ILE A 257 4.40 -11.50 -9.44
CA ILE A 257 4.34 -12.37 -8.27
C ILE A 257 5.66 -12.25 -7.52
N ARG A 258 5.59 -12.00 -6.22
CA ARG A 258 6.76 -11.89 -5.35
C ARG A 258 6.57 -12.71 -4.08
N THR A 259 7.67 -13.22 -3.54
CA THR A 259 7.65 -13.75 -2.17
C THR A 259 7.59 -12.59 -1.19
N GLU A 260 6.64 -12.64 -0.26
CA GLU A 260 6.41 -11.57 0.70
C GLU A 260 7.61 -11.37 1.64
N TYR A 261 7.82 -10.15 2.09
CA TYR A 261 8.89 -9.85 3.05
C TYR A 261 8.74 -10.69 4.32
N GLY A 262 9.84 -11.28 4.80
CA GLY A 262 9.84 -12.16 5.97
C GLY A 262 9.42 -13.61 5.69
N HIS A 263 9.03 -13.94 4.46
CA HIS A 263 8.66 -15.30 4.06
C HIS A 263 9.71 -15.95 3.17
N ARG A 264 9.62 -17.28 3.04
CA ARG A 264 10.43 -18.09 2.12
C ARG A 264 9.73 -18.30 0.80
N ASP A 265 10.52 -18.54 -0.24
CA ASP A 265 9.98 -18.83 -1.56
C ASP A 265 9.21 -20.15 -1.56
N PRO A 266 8.10 -20.23 -2.32
CA PRO A 266 7.49 -21.53 -2.55
C PRO A 266 8.45 -22.46 -3.30
N PRO A 267 8.56 -23.74 -2.90
CA PRO A 267 9.41 -24.70 -3.61
C PRO A 267 9.02 -24.83 -5.09
N GLU A 268 10.03 -24.85 -5.97
CA GLU A 268 9.86 -25.05 -7.43
C GLU A 268 8.87 -24.09 -8.12
N PHE A 269 8.67 -22.89 -7.56
CA PHE A 269 7.58 -22.00 -7.97
C PHE A 269 7.68 -21.51 -9.43
N GLU A 270 8.90 -21.30 -9.94
CA GLU A 270 9.10 -20.93 -11.36
C GLU A 270 8.57 -22.03 -12.32
N SER A 271 8.79 -23.30 -11.97
CA SER A 271 8.27 -24.43 -12.75
C SER A 271 6.76 -24.52 -12.64
N TYR A 272 6.22 -24.31 -11.42
CA TYR A 272 4.78 -24.22 -11.19
C TYR A 272 4.11 -23.14 -12.07
N LEU A 273 4.64 -21.90 -12.07
CA LEU A 273 4.11 -20.80 -12.87
C LEU A 273 4.21 -21.08 -14.36
N THR A 274 5.36 -21.59 -14.81
CA THR A 274 5.58 -21.97 -16.21
C THR A 274 4.61 -23.05 -16.69
N ASN A 275 4.31 -24.04 -15.83
CA ASN A 275 3.39 -25.13 -16.17
C ASN A 275 1.94 -24.63 -16.24
N LYS A 276 1.53 -23.73 -15.33
CA LYS A 276 0.15 -23.21 -15.30
C LYS A 276 -0.13 -22.18 -16.39
N LEU A 277 0.81 -21.24 -16.61
CA LEU A 277 0.62 -20.10 -17.53
C LEU A 277 1.26 -20.30 -18.90
N GLY A 278 2.01 -21.39 -19.12
CA GLY A 278 2.98 -21.53 -20.22
C GLY A 278 2.49 -21.14 -21.61
N GLN A 279 1.25 -21.50 -21.98
CA GLN A 279 0.68 -21.15 -23.30
C GLN A 279 0.35 -19.66 -23.47
N PHE A 280 0.26 -18.91 -22.37
CA PHE A 280 -0.07 -17.49 -22.34
C PHE A 280 1.17 -16.60 -22.11
N LEU A 281 2.34 -17.16 -21.81
CA LEU A 281 3.51 -16.36 -21.41
C LEU A 281 4.13 -15.60 -22.59
N ILE A 282 4.32 -14.30 -22.41
CA ILE A 282 5.27 -13.51 -23.21
C ILE A 282 6.67 -13.75 -22.65
N HIS A 283 7.49 -14.45 -23.43
CA HIS A 283 8.89 -14.64 -23.08
C HIS A 283 9.61 -13.30 -22.95
N GLN A 284 10.57 -13.25 -22.04
CA GLN A 284 11.33 -12.04 -21.78
C GLN A 284 12.13 -11.62 -23.03
N ASN A 285 11.94 -10.37 -23.46
CA ASN A 285 12.67 -9.79 -24.57
C ASN A 285 12.69 -8.26 -24.49
N ASP A 286 13.89 -7.67 -24.39
CA ASP A 286 14.10 -6.22 -24.27
C ASP A 286 13.53 -5.41 -25.45
N ASN A 287 13.35 -6.05 -26.61
CA ASN A 287 12.83 -5.39 -27.80
C ASN A 287 11.31 -5.19 -27.77
N LEU A 288 10.58 -5.77 -26.80
CA LEU A 288 9.12 -5.72 -26.75
C LEU A 288 8.57 -4.33 -26.42
N PHE A 289 9.33 -3.48 -25.71
CA PHE A 289 8.85 -2.17 -25.29
C PHE A 289 8.43 -1.27 -26.45
N ASN A 290 9.08 -1.38 -27.61
CA ASN A 290 8.79 -0.57 -28.79
C ASN A 290 7.83 -1.26 -29.78
N LYS A 291 7.37 -2.47 -29.48
CA LYS A 291 6.48 -3.25 -30.34
C LYS A 291 5.04 -2.86 -30.11
N SER A 292 4.26 -2.81 -31.19
CA SER A 292 2.80 -2.67 -31.08
C SER A 292 2.19 -3.95 -30.52
N LEU A 293 0.97 -3.86 -29.97
CA LEU A 293 0.21 -5.03 -29.59
C LEU A 293 -0.04 -5.96 -30.78
N SER A 294 -0.24 -5.42 -32.00
CA SER A 294 -0.37 -6.25 -33.20
C SER A 294 0.89 -7.04 -33.56
N GLU A 295 2.08 -6.58 -33.14
CA GLU A 295 3.34 -7.31 -33.31
C GLU A 295 3.61 -8.33 -32.20
N ILE A 296 3.07 -8.09 -31.00
CA ILE A 296 3.26 -8.95 -29.82
C ILE A 296 2.23 -10.08 -29.80
N LEU A 297 0.96 -9.75 -30.07
CA LEU A 297 -0.13 -10.72 -30.09
C LEU A 297 0.10 -11.72 -31.23
N PRO A 298 -0.23 -13.01 -31.01
CA PRO A 298 -0.06 -14.02 -32.04
C PRO A 298 -0.82 -13.65 -33.32
N LYS A 299 -0.19 -13.82 -34.49
CA LYS A 299 -0.85 -13.52 -35.76
C LYS A 299 -2.02 -14.49 -35.98
N ARG A 300 -3.21 -13.95 -36.27
CA ARG A 300 -4.37 -14.75 -36.71
C ARG A 300 -4.04 -15.43 -38.04
N LEU A 301 -4.00 -16.76 -38.07
CA LEU A 301 -4.00 -17.50 -39.33
C LEU A 301 -5.44 -17.51 -39.87
N HIS A 302 -5.72 -16.69 -40.89
CA HIS A 302 -6.94 -16.82 -41.68
C HIS A 302 -6.75 -17.93 -42.70
N TYR A 303 -7.38 -19.09 -42.49
CA TYR A 303 -7.50 -20.10 -43.54
C TYR A 303 -8.73 -19.79 -44.40
N PHE A 304 -8.51 -19.52 -45.69
CA PHE A 304 -9.57 -19.46 -46.69
C PHE A 304 -10.02 -20.89 -47.03
N PHE A 305 -11.30 -21.21 -46.80
CA PHE A 305 -11.91 -22.44 -47.31
C PHE A 305 -12.33 -22.25 -48.76
N ASN A 306 -11.74 -23.03 -49.67
CA ASN A 306 -12.31 -23.25 -50.99
C ASN A 306 -13.39 -24.34 -50.90
N LEU A 307 -14.58 -24.02 -51.43
CA LEU A 307 -15.73 -24.90 -51.61
C LEU A 307 -15.37 -26.10 -52.49
N VAL A 308 -14.98 -27.25 -51.92
CA VAL A 308 -15.42 -28.58 -52.39
C VAL A 308 -15.34 -29.54 -51.21
N GLY A 309 -16.47 -30.16 -50.88
CA GLY A 309 -16.72 -30.87 -49.63
C GLY A 309 -15.71 -31.96 -49.28
N PHE A 310 -15.22 -31.91 -48.04
CA PHE A 310 -15.15 -33.01 -47.07
C PHE A 310 -14.94 -32.36 -45.69
N ILE A 311 -15.73 -32.77 -44.71
CA ILE A 311 -15.63 -32.37 -43.28
C ILE A 311 -14.26 -32.87 -42.76
N ALA A 312 -13.40 -32.15 -42.04
CA ALA A 312 -13.58 -31.06 -41.09
C ALA A 312 -12.41 -30.05 -41.09
N PRO A 313 -12.65 -28.83 -40.64
CA PRO A 313 -11.62 -27.99 -40.03
C PRO A 313 -12.15 -27.38 -38.73
N MET A 314 -11.94 -28.05 -37.60
CA MET A 314 -12.05 -27.37 -36.31
C MET A 314 -10.66 -26.94 -35.88
N LEU A 315 -10.27 -25.72 -36.27
CA LEU A 315 -9.13 -25.04 -35.69
C LEU A 315 -9.40 -23.54 -35.71
N LEU A 316 -10.25 -23.13 -34.77
CA LEU A 316 -10.38 -21.73 -34.36
C LEU A 316 -9.17 -21.40 -33.46
N HIS A 317 -7.97 -21.26 -34.02
CA HIS A 317 -6.84 -20.73 -33.25
C HIS A 317 -6.94 -19.21 -33.19
N VAL A 318 -7.80 -18.77 -32.28
CA VAL A 318 -7.80 -17.44 -31.72
C VAL A 318 -6.43 -17.22 -31.07
N ALA A 319 -5.74 -16.14 -31.45
CA ALA A 319 -4.49 -15.74 -30.82
C ALA A 319 -4.70 -15.62 -29.31
N PRO A 320 -4.04 -16.45 -28.45
CA PRO A 320 -4.26 -16.36 -27.01
C PRO A 320 -3.80 -14.97 -26.53
N PRO A 321 -4.60 -14.29 -25.69
CA PRO A 321 -4.10 -13.14 -24.96
C PRO A 321 -2.97 -13.58 -24.03
N LEU A 322 -2.16 -12.61 -23.63
CA LEU A 322 -0.82 -12.89 -23.15
C LEU A 322 -0.54 -12.29 -21.78
N VAL A 323 0.39 -12.92 -21.05
CA VAL A 323 0.84 -12.50 -19.73
C VAL A 323 2.34 -12.25 -19.75
N ILE A 324 2.74 -11.06 -19.31
CA ILE A 324 4.09 -10.79 -18.85
C ILE A 324 4.13 -11.18 -17.36
N CYS A 325 4.63 -12.38 -17.07
CA CYS A 325 4.74 -12.86 -15.70
C CYS A 325 6.11 -12.50 -15.13
N ILE A 326 6.14 -11.63 -14.12
CA ILE A 326 7.34 -11.19 -13.43
C ILE A 326 7.45 -11.95 -12.10
N TRP A 327 8.43 -12.84 -11.97
CA TRP A 327 8.68 -13.58 -10.74
C TRP A 327 9.84 -12.96 -9.95
N LYS A 328 9.57 -12.58 -8.69
CA LYS A 328 10.54 -11.98 -7.76
C LYS A 328 10.74 -12.89 -6.54
N PRO A 329 11.57 -13.94 -6.63
CA PRO A 329 11.95 -14.75 -5.48
C PRO A 329 12.83 -13.95 -4.51
N ARG A 330 12.86 -14.38 -3.25
CA ARG A 330 13.74 -13.86 -2.20
C ARG A 330 15.01 -14.69 -2.03
N GLU A 331 14.90 -16.01 -2.11
CA GLU A 331 15.98 -16.95 -1.78
C GLU A 331 16.49 -17.69 -3.01
N SER A 332 15.57 -18.06 -3.89
CA SER A 332 15.84 -18.78 -5.14
C SER A 332 16.52 -17.87 -6.17
N PRO A 333 17.27 -18.44 -7.11
CA PRO A 333 17.80 -17.68 -8.24
C PRO A 333 16.67 -16.94 -8.97
N ARG A 334 16.94 -15.70 -9.34
CA ARG A 334 16.02 -14.92 -10.18
C ARG A 334 15.88 -15.59 -11.55
N PRO A 335 14.72 -15.48 -12.22
CA PRO A 335 14.56 -15.98 -13.58
C PRO A 335 15.67 -15.49 -14.52
N SER A 336 16.21 -16.41 -15.32
CA SER A 336 17.31 -16.11 -16.24
C SER A 336 16.88 -15.15 -17.34
N ARG A 337 17.78 -14.26 -17.77
CA ARG A 337 17.51 -13.36 -18.90
C ARG A 337 17.17 -14.14 -20.18
N GLY A 338 16.11 -13.74 -20.88
CA GLY A 338 15.58 -14.40 -22.07
C GLY A 338 14.70 -15.63 -21.77
N GLY A 339 14.42 -15.90 -20.49
CA GLY A 339 13.58 -17.01 -20.06
C GLY A 339 12.08 -16.79 -20.33
N ARG A 340 11.27 -17.76 -19.86
CA ARG A 340 9.81 -17.70 -19.96
C ARG A 340 9.20 -16.68 -19.00
N LEU A 341 9.78 -16.55 -17.80
CA LEU A 341 9.41 -15.56 -16.81
C LEU A 341 10.36 -14.37 -16.87
N TRP A 342 9.84 -13.19 -16.57
CA TRP A 342 10.61 -11.97 -16.42
C TRP A 342 11.11 -11.88 -14.98
N ASN A 343 12.28 -11.31 -14.76
CA ASN A 343 12.83 -11.12 -13.42
C ASN A 343 12.63 -9.68 -12.91
N SER A 344 13.07 -9.44 -11.67
CA SER A 344 12.92 -8.16 -10.97
C SER A 344 13.53 -6.94 -11.68
N ASP A 345 14.47 -7.12 -12.61
CA ASP A 345 15.11 -5.99 -13.31
C ASP A 345 14.11 -5.20 -14.18
N TYR A 346 12.98 -5.84 -14.55
CA TYR A 346 12.01 -5.31 -15.49
C TYR A 346 10.83 -4.58 -14.86
N LEU A 347 10.64 -4.66 -13.55
CA LEU A 347 9.61 -3.88 -12.85
C LEU A 347 10.20 -3.29 -11.58
N LYS A 348 10.36 -1.98 -11.60
CA LYS A 348 10.96 -1.19 -10.53
C LYS A 348 9.95 -0.21 -9.96
N ASP A 349 10.12 0.09 -8.70
CA ASP A 349 9.30 0.96 -7.89
C ASP A 349 10.15 1.58 -6.78
N ASN A 350 9.68 2.71 -6.26
CA ASN A 350 10.21 3.33 -5.06
C ASN A 350 9.09 3.33 -4.02
N TRP A 351 9.01 2.26 -3.23
CA TRP A 351 8.07 2.20 -2.12
C TRP A 351 8.43 3.27 -1.09
N ILE A 352 7.41 3.91 -0.55
CA ILE A 352 7.52 4.98 0.45
C ILE A 352 6.56 4.61 1.56
N ASP A 353 7.12 4.36 2.73
CA ASP A 353 6.38 3.99 3.94
C ASP A 353 5.85 5.24 4.64
N THR A 354 4.62 5.64 4.31
CA THR A 354 4.00 6.83 4.88
C THR A 354 2.48 6.78 4.74
N ASP A 355 1.78 7.34 5.72
CA ASP A 355 0.33 7.63 5.69
C ASP A 355 0.02 9.12 5.39
N LEU A 356 1.05 9.91 5.07
CA LEU A 356 0.98 11.33 4.78
C LEU A 356 0.79 11.57 3.26
N PRO A 357 -0.37 12.11 2.82
CA PRO A 357 -0.75 12.10 1.41
C PRO A 357 0.09 13.02 0.53
N TRP A 358 0.42 14.24 0.98
CA TRP A 358 1.28 15.16 0.23
C TRP A 358 2.72 14.65 0.15
N THR A 359 3.26 14.12 1.25
CA THR A 359 4.59 13.51 1.29
C THR A 359 4.70 12.39 0.26
N LYS A 360 3.71 11.48 0.20
CA LYS A 360 3.67 10.41 -0.80
C LYS A 360 3.54 10.97 -2.22
N PHE A 361 2.62 11.91 -2.45
CA PHE A 361 2.39 12.53 -3.76
C PHE A 361 3.67 13.18 -4.32
N GLN A 362 4.33 14.01 -3.51
CA GLN A 362 5.54 14.73 -3.91
C GLN A 362 6.73 13.78 -4.11
N SER A 363 6.89 12.78 -3.23
CA SER A 363 7.95 11.78 -3.36
C SER A 363 7.79 10.94 -4.63
N ASN A 364 6.57 10.48 -4.92
CA ASN A 364 6.25 9.81 -6.18
C ASN A 364 6.58 10.67 -7.41
N MET A 365 6.25 11.98 -7.37
CA MET A 365 6.56 12.91 -8.45
C MET A 365 8.08 13.07 -8.65
N ASN A 366 8.84 13.19 -7.56
CA ASN A 366 10.29 13.33 -7.61
C ASN A 366 10.96 12.07 -8.16
N HIS A 367 10.61 10.90 -7.62
CA HIS A 367 11.17 9.64 -8.11
C HIS A 367 10.81 9.36 -9.58
N LEU A 368 9.61 9.75 -10.01
CA LEU A 368 9.23 9.66 -11.41
C LEU A 368 10.09 10.56 -12.31
N LYS A 369 10.39 11.80 -11.87
CA LYS A 369 11.28 12.72 -12.60
C LYS A 369 12.69 12.17 -12.76
N ASP A 370 13.17 11.39 -11.81
CA ASP A 370 14.50 10.77 -11.88
C ASP A 370 14.57 9.60 -12.86
N GLN A 371 13.43 9.09 -13.33
CA GLN A 371 13.43 7.98 -14.27
C GLN A 371 13.81 8.40 -15.70
N PRO A 372 14.47 7.50 -16.46
CA PRO A 372 14.60 7.65 -17.91
C PRO A 372 13.24 7.71 -18.60
N SER A 373 13.18 8.43 -19.72
CA SER A 373 12.00 8.50 -20.59
C SER A 373 11.62 7.12 -21.15
N LEU A 374 10.35 6.96 -21.50
CA LEU A 374 9.80 5.72 -22.08
C LEU A 374 10.49 5.26 -23.38
N SER A 375 11.11 6.17 -24.14
CA SER A 375 11.83 5.83 -25.38
C SER A 375 13.17 5.13 -25.12
N SER A 376 13.84 5.49 -24.02
CA SER A 376 15.15 4.95 -23.63
C SER A 376 15.05 3.80 -22.62
N ARG A 377 13.98 3.76 -21.82
CA ARG A 377 13.79 2.77 -20.77
C ARG A 377 13.45 1.38 -21.33
N ARG A 378 13.97 0.34 -20.69
CA ARG A 378 13.74 -1.10 -21.02
C ARG A 378 13.24 -1.90 -19.81
N PHE A 379 12.60 -1.19 -18.89
CA PHE A 379 11.92 -1.74 -17.72
C PHE A 379 10.67 -0.91 -17.44
N PHE A 380 9.69 -1.52 -16.80
CA PHE A 380 8.52 -0.82 -16.30
C PHE A 380 8.84 -0.13 -14.98
N TYR A 381 8.35 1.11 -14.83
CA TYR A 381 8.43 1.85 -13.58
C TYR A 381 7.02 2.06 -13.03
N ARG A 382 6.82 1.62 -11.78
CA ARG A 382 5.56 1.72 -11.05
C ARG A 382 5.59 2.90 -10.09
N VAL A 383 4.59 3.75 -10.25
CA VAL A 383 4.21 4.75 -9.26
C VAL A 383 3.04 4.18 -8.45
N GLU A 384 3.18 4.16 -7.14
CA GLU A 384 2.17 3.62 -6.22
C GLU A 384 1.39 4.75 -5.55
N ASN A 385 0.12 4.91 -5.93
CA ASN A 385 -0.84 5.83 -5.34
C ASN A 385 -1.57 5.18 -4.17
N THR A 386 -0.79 4.77 -3.17
CA THR A 386 -1.24 4.12 -1.94
C THR A 386 -0.57 4.76 -0.73
N LEU A 387 -1.17 4.59 0.44
CA LEU A 387 -0.60 5.02 1.71
C LEU A 387 -0.53 3.84 2.66
N THR A 388 0.55 3.79 3.45
CA THR A 388 0.80 2.71 4.42
C THR A 388 0.38 3.17 5.81
N PRO A 389 -0.59 2.52 6.47
CA PRO A 389 -0.90 2.80 7.86
C PRO A 389 0.35 2.72 8.75
N GLN A 390 0.52 3.68 9.65
CA GLN A 390 1.65 3.73 10.57
C GLN A 390 1.23 3.29 11.98
N ALA A 391 2.11 2.57 12.67
CA ALA A 391 1.81 1.99 13.99
C ALA A 391 1.61 3.05 15.09
N ASP A 392 2.08 4.27 14.87
CA ASP A 392 1.92 5.43 15.74
C ASP A 392 0.65 6.26 15.41
N ASN A 393 -0.24 5.76 14.55
CA ASN A 393 -1.50 6.40 14.21
C ASN A 393 -2.71 5.63 14.78
N VAL A 394 -3.70 6.34 15.32
CA VAL A 394 -5.00 5.79 15.75
C VAL A 394 -5.75 5.12 14.60
N VAL A 395 -5.60 5.62 13.36
CA VAL A 395 -6.22 5.03 12.17
C VAL A 395 -5.26 4.05 11.51
N VAL A 396 -5.39 2.78 11.86
CA VAL A 396 -4.57 1.67 11.34
C VAL A 396 -5.22 0.88 10.20
N TRP A 397 -6.48 1.18 9.86
CA TRP A 397 -7.17 0.50 8.77
C TRP A 397 -6.71 1.03 7.41
N VAL A 398 -6.42 0.11 6.48
CA VAL A 398 -5.85 0.44 5.16
C VAL A 398 -6.76 1.37 4.36
N ARG A 399 -8.06 1.08 4.30
CA ARG A 399 -9.01 1.85 3.49
C ARG A 399 -9.09 3.34 3.87
N PRO A 400 -9.35 3.73 5.13
CA PRO A 400 -9.34 5.14 5.52
C PRO A 400 -8.01 5.84 5.25
N VAL A 401 -6.88 5.13 5.39
CA VAL A 401 -5.55 5.70 5.15
C VAL A 401 -5.32 5.94 3.66
N THR A 402 -5.56 4.96 2.80
CA THR A 402 -5.32 5.12 1.35
C THR A 402 -6.34 6.04 0.67
N ASP A 403 -7.55 6.20 1.20
CA ASP A 403 -8.54 7.13 0.64
C ASP A 403 -8.08 8.60 0.69
N ARG A 404 -7.14 8.93 1.59
CA ARG A 404 -6.50 10.25 1.69
C ARG A 404 -5.72 10.63 0.43
N ILE A 405 -5.24 9.65 -0.36
CA ILE A 405 -4.49 9.91 -1.60
C ILE A 405 -5.22 9.48 -2.87
N ARG A 406 -6.08 8.45 -2.79
CA ARG A 406 -6.67 7.78 -3.96
C ARG A 406 -7.43 8.74 -4.88
N ARG A 407 -8.18 9.69 -4.29
CA ARG A 407 -8.96 10.71 -5.02
C ARG A 407 -8.13 11.67 -5.88
N TYR A 408 -6.81 11.74 -5.68
CA TYR A 408 -5.93 12.64 -6.42
C TYR A 408 -5.23 11.97 -7.61
N ALA A 409 -5.63 10.77 -8.03
CA ALA A 409 -5.02 10.07 -9.16
C ALA A 409 -5.00 10.90 -10.46
N ARG A 410 -6.13 11.53 -10.82
CA ARG A 410 -6.20 12.41 -12.01
C ARG A 410 -5.35 13.68 -11.84
N LEU A 411 -5.30 14.23 -10.63
CA LEU A 411 -4.41 15.35 -10.31
C LEU A 411 -2.95 14.95 -10.52
N PHE A 412 -2.53 13.77 -10.04
CA PHE A 412 -1.17 13.29 -10.23
C PHE A 412 -0.79 13.25 -11.71
N ILE A 413 -1.67 12.71 -12.56
CA ILE A 413 -1.47 12.69 -14.02
C ILE A 413 -1.36 14.10 -14.61
N SER A 414 -2.27 15.02 -14.26
CA SER A 414 -2.22 16.41 -14.76
C SER A 414 -0.93 17.12 -14.32
N ARG A 415 -0.46 16.85 -13.09
CA ARG A 415 0.82 17.35 -12.57
C ARG A 415 2.02 16.78 -13.32
N CYS A 416 2.01 15.50 -13.70
CA CYS A 416 3.08 14.93 -14.52
C CYS A 416 3.25 15.66 -15.86
N ILE A 417 2.15 16.14 -16.46
CA ILE A 417 2.19 16.95 -17.69
C ILE A 417 2.76 18.33 -17.40
N ALA A 418 2.20 19.02 -16.39
CA ALA A 418 2.63 20.36 -16.01
C ALA A 418 4.12 20.43 -15.63
N GLU A 419 4.66 19.33 -15.08
CA GLU A 419 6.05 19.22 -14.63
C GLU A 419 6.98 18.53 -15.63
N GLY A 420 6.48 18.24 -16.85
CA GLY A 420 7.29 17.73 -17.96
C GLY A 420 7.86 16.32 -17.74
N CYS A 421 7.18 15.47 -16.96
CA CYS A 421 7.59 14.09 -16.69
C CYS A 421 6.54 13.05 -17.12
N ILE A 422 5.50 13.46 -17.84
CA ILE A 422 4.45 12.56 -18.33
C ILE A 422 4.99 11.47 -19.27
N ASP A 423 6.11 11.70 -19.96
CA ASP A 423 6.80 10.74 -20.82
C ASP A 423 7.56 9.64 -20.04
N LYS A 424 7.44 9.62 -18.70
CA LYS A 424 8.06 8.64 -17.79
C LYS A 424 7.03 7.74 -17.09
N LEU A 425 5.78 8.21 -16.96
CA LEU A 425 4.70 7.47 -16.28
C LEU A 425 4.29 6.26 -17.12
N GLN A 426 4.32 5.06 -16.53
CA GLN A 426 4.00 3.83 -17.28
C GLN A 426 3.09 2.90 -16.49
N ILE A 427 3.42 2.60 -15.25
CA ILE A 427 2.49 1.89 -14.37
C ILE A 427 2.04 2.88 -13.31
N PHE A 428 0.73 2.96 -13.10
CA PHE A 428 0.14 3.69 -12.00
C PHE A 428 -0.74 2.73 -11.22
N SER A 429 -0.40 2.50 -9.95
CA SER A 429 -1.08 1.51 -9.11
C SER A 429 -1.82 2.15 -7.95
N THR A 430 -2.90 1.54 -7.51
CA THR A 430 -3.71 2.03 -6.39
C THR A 430 -4.28 0.89 -5.55
N ASP A 431 -4.71 1.21 -4.34
CA ASP A 431 -5.56 0.35 -3.51
C ASP A 431 -7.03 0.58 -3.88
N PHE A 432 -7.86 -0.42 -3.70
CA PHE A 432 -9.31 -0.38 -3.95
C PHE A 432 -9.65 0.22 -5.31
N ILE A 433 -9.20 -0.42 -6.39
CA ILE A 433 -9.35 0.12 -7.73
C ILE A 433 -10.82 0.40 -8.11
N ASP A 434 -11.05 1.58 -8.67
CA ASP A 434 -12.34 2.03 -9.18
C ASP A 434 -12.26 2.36 -10.68
N GLU A 435 -13.43 2.62 -11.27
CA GLU A 435 -13.56 2.86 -12.71
C GLU A 435 -12.92 4.19 -13.13
N ASP A 436 -12.93 5.22 -12.27
CA ASP A 436 -12.37 6.52 -12.59
C ASP A 436 -10.84 6.44 -12.73
N PHE A 437 -10.19 5.70 -11.83
CA PHE A 437 -8.75 5.43 -11.90
C PHE A 437 -8.36 4.71 -13.19
N VAL A 438 -9.14 3.69 -13.57
CA VAL A 438 -8.93 2.95 -14.83
C VAL A 438 -9.09 3.88 -16.02
N ASP A 439 -10.17 4.65 -16.08
CA ASP A 439 -10.45 5.58 -17.18
C ASP A 439 -9.37 6.65 -17.30
N ALA A 440 -8.84 7.15 -16.18
CA ALA A 440 -7.74 8.11 -16.19
C ALA A 440 -6.47 7.54 -16.86
N CYS A 441 -6.11 6.29 -16.53
CA CYS A 441 -4.96 5.60 -17.12
C CYS A 441 -5.18 5.26 -18.61
N VAL A 442 -6.37 4.72 -18.94
CA VAL A 442 -6.73 4.34 -20.31
C VAL A 442 -6.86 5.58 -21.20
N GLY A 443 -7.43 6.66 -20.68
CA GLY A 443 -7.57 7.94 -21.37
C GLY A 443 -6.22 8.59 -21.69
N LEU A 444 -5.27 8.56 -20.73
CA LEU A 444 -3.90 8.99 -20.98
C LEU A 444 -3.21 8.12 -22.06
N THR A 445 -3.45 6.81 -22.04
CA THR A 445 -2.97 5.90 -23.08
C THR A 445 -3.55 6.26 -24.45
N TYR A 446 -4.86 6.51 -24.53
CA TYR A 446 -5.55 6.95 -25.74
C TYR A 446 -4.97 8.26 -26.29
N ALA A 447 -4.67 9.24 -25.42
CA ALA A 447 -4.05 10.49 -25.84
C ALA A 447 -2.65 10.30 -26.43
N ARG A 448 -1.81 9.44 -25.82
CA ARG A 448 -0.45 9.12 -26.30
C ARG A 448 -0.45 8.47 -27.68
N ILE A 449 -1.35 7.52 -27.93
CA ILE A 449 -1.38 6.83 -29.23
C ILE A 449 -1.92 7.70 -30.36
N ASN A 450 -2.65 8.78 -30.02
CA ASN A 450 -3.18 9.77 -30.96
C ASN A 450 -2.31 11.03 -31.08
N GLY A 451 -1.13 11.07 -30.45
CA GLY A 451 -0.20 12.19 -30.55
C GLY A 451 -0.70 13.49 -29.89
N ARG A 452 -1.52 13.38 -28.84
CA ARG A 452 -2.05 14.54 -28.09
C ARG A 452 -1.16 14.95 -26.91
N ILE A 453 -0.10 14.20 -26.63
CA ILE A 453 0.88 14.40 -25.55
C ILE A 453 2.28 14.14 -26.12
#